data_AF-A0A1V9TW84-F1
#
_entry.id   AF-A0A1V9TW84-F1
#
_cell.length_a   1.000
_cell.length_b   1.000
_cell.length_c   1.000
_cell.angle_alpha   90.00
_cell.angle_beta   90.00
_cell.angle_gamma   90.00
#
_symmetry.space_group_name_H-M   'P 1'
#
loop_
_entity.id
_entity.type
_entity.pdbx_description
1 polymer ?
#
loop_
_entity_poly.entity_id
_entity_poly.type
_entity_poly.pdbx_seq_one_letter_code
_entity_poly.pdbx_strand_id
1 'polypeptide(L)' 'MISKILDIITWIILTDLVIELALSKESIANRIIALMLILIFLVLDRISRKLR' A
#
# COMPACT_ATOMS: atom_id res chain seq x y z
N MET A 1 -7.95 -0.61 -20.61
CA MET A 1 -9.02 -0.60 -19.59
C MET A 1 -8.69 -1.47 -18.39
N ILE A 2 -8.25 -2.72 -18.59
CA ILE A 2 -7.90 -3.65 -17.49
C ILE A 2 -6.85 -3.07 -16.52
N SER A 3 -5.78 -2.44 -17.01
CA SER A 3 -4.76 -1.79 -16.14
C SER A 3 -5.35 -0.73 -15.22
N LYS A 4 -6.31 0.08 -15.70
CA LYS A 4 -6.95 1.13 -14.89
C LYS A 4 -7.82 0.55 -13.78
N ILE A 5 -8.50 -0.57 -14.06
CA ILE A 5 -9.33 -1.28 -13.07
C ILE A 5 -8.42 -1.89 -11.99
N LEU A 6 -7.31 -2.50 -12.41
CA LEU A 6 -6.33 -3.08 -11.47
C LEU A 6 -5.74 -2.01 -10.55
N ASP A 7 -5.36 -0.85 -11.09
CA ASP A 7 -4.85 0.27 -10.29
C ASP A 7 -5.87 0.72 -9.23
N ILE A 8 -7.15 0.85 -9.60
CA ILE A 8 -8.21 1.23 -8.64
C ILE A 8 -8.35 0.19 -7.53
N ILE A 9 -8.35 -1.10 -7.88
CA ILE A 9 -8.42 -2.20 -6.90
C ILE A 9 -7.22 -2.13 -5.95
N THR A 10 -6.01 -1.91 -6.48
CA THR A 10 -4.80 -1.75 -5.66
C THR A 10 -4.93 -0.59 -4.67
N TRP A 11 -5.45 0.56 -5.11
CA TRP A 11 -5.69 1.72 -4.24
C TRP A 11 -6.73 1.43 -3.13
N ILE A 12 -7.80 0.71 -3.44
CA ILE A 12 -8.82 0.32 -2.46
C ILE A 12 -8.20 -0.58 -1.39
N ILE A 13 -7.49 -1.64 -1.80
CA ILE A 13 -6.84 -2.58 -0.87
C ILE A 13 -5.81 -1.86 0.01
N LEU A 14 -5.01 -0.96 -0.57
CA LEU A 14 -4.05 -0.16 0.18
C LEU A 14 -4.71 0.74 1.22
N THR A 15 -5.83 1.35 0.87
CA THR A 15 -6.58 2.23 1.78
C THR A 15 -7.15 1.43 2.95
N ASP A 16 -7.72 0.27 2.66
CA ASP A 16 -8.28 -0.64 3.66
C ASP A 16 -7.19 -1.12 4.65
N LEU A 17 -6.04 -1.55 4.12
CA LEU A 17 -4.89 -1.98 4.93
C LEU A 17 -4.37 -0.87 5.85
N VAL A 18 -4.31 0.38 5.36
CA VAL A 18 -3.89 1.53 6.17
C VAL A 18 -4.90 1.81 7.29
N ILE A 19 -6.20 1.66 7.02
CA ILE A 19 -7.25 1.82 8.04
C ILE A 19 -7.15 0.73 9.10
N GLU A 20 -7.01 -0.54 8.69
CA GLU A 20 -6.82 -1.66 9.62
C GLU A 20 -5.59 -1.44 10.50
N LEU A 21 -4.47 -1.01 9.90
CA LEU A 21 -3.24 -0.73 10.62
C LEU A 21 -3.42 0.40 11.63
N ALA A 22 -4.13 1.47 11.27
CA ALA A 22 -4.42 2.60 12.15
C ALA A 22 -5.31 2.20 13.34
N LEU A 23 -6.24 1.26 13.14
CA LEU A 23 -7.14 0.74 14.17
C LEU A 23 -6.57 -0.44 14.96
N SER A 24 -5.52 -1.10 14.45
CA SER A 24 -4.90 -2.28 15.07
C SER A 24 -4.35 -1.98 16.46
N LYS A 25 -4.46 -2.89 17.43
CA LYS A 25 -3.86 -2.69 18.76
C LYS A 25 -2.34 -2.95 18.80
N GLU A 26 -1.70 -2.96 17.64
CA GLU A 26 -0.27 -3.18 17.48
C GLU A 26 0.57 -2.08 18.12
N SER A 27 1.80 -2.43 18.49
CA SER A 27 2.76 -1.47 19.00
C SER A 27 3.04 -0.35 17.98
N ILE A 28 3.38 0.83 18.47
CA ILE A 28 3.74 1.98 17.61
C ILE A 28 4.91 1.60 16.68
N ALA A 29 5.87 0.82 17.17
CA ALA A 29 6.99 0.32 16.37
C ALA A 29 6.50 -0.55 15.19
N ASN A 30 5.60 -1.50 15.43
CA ASN A 30 5.04 -2.36 14.38
C ASN A 30 4.25 -1.54 13.35
N ARG A 31 3.46 -0.56 13.80
CA ARG A 31 2.72 0.34 12.91
C ARG A 31 3.65 1.15 12.00
N ILE A 32 4.76 1.67 12.53
CA ILE A 32 5.76 2.42 11.75
C ILE A 32 6.44 1.50 10.73
N ILE A 33 6.84 0.29 11.12
CA ILE A 33 7.46 -0.69 10.22
C ILE A 33 6.50 -1.03 9.08
N ALA A 34 5.24 -1.31 9.39
CA ALA A 34 4.22 -1.61 8.38
C ALA A 34 3.99 -0.43 7.42
N LEU A 35 3.92 0.81 7.91
CA LEU A 35 3.83 2.00 7.07
C LEU A 35 5.06 2.17 6.17
N MET A 36 6.27 1.91 6.68
CA MET A 36 7.49 1.94 5.86
C MET A 36 7.44 0.90 4.73
N LEU A 37 7.01 -0.33 5.02
CA LEU A 37 6.87 -1.39 4.02
C LEU A 37 5.84 -1.03 2.94
N ILE A 38 4.71 -0.44 3.33
CA ILE A 38 3.68 0.06 2.40
C ILE A 38 4.27 1.13 1.47
N LEU A 39 5.03 2.08 2.00
CA LEU A 39 5.67 3.12 1.20
C LEU A 39 6.70 2.55 0.23
N ILE A 40 7.53 1.60 0.66
CA ILE A 40 8.49 0.91 -0.21
C ILE A 40 7.76 0.20 -1.35
N PHE A 41 6.67 -0.51 -1.04
CA PHE A 41 5.86 -1.18 -2.05
C PHE A 41 5.30 -0.20 -3.08
N LEU A 42 4.74 0.93 -2.65
CA LEU A 42 4.22 1.98 -3.55
C LEU A 42 5.30 2.56 -4.47
N VAL A 43 6.51 2.77 -3.94
CA VAL A 43 7.65 3.26 -4.74
C VAL A 43 8.06 2.21 -5.77
N LEU A 44 8.18 0.94 -5.38
CA LEU A 44 8.51 -0.16 -6.29
C LEU A 44 7.44 -0.34 -7.39
N ASP A 45 6.17 -0.27 -7.02
CA ASP A 45 5.03 -0.34 -7.95
C ASP A 45 5.07 0.82 -8.97
N ARG A 46 5.40 2.04 -8.52
CA ARG A 46 5.61 3.19 -9.42
C ARG A 46 6.82 3.00 -10.34
N ILE A 47 7.93 2.45 -9.85
CA ILE A 47 9.13 2.18 -10.67
C ILE A 47 8.81 1.10 -11.72
N SER A 48 8.17 0.00 -11.29
CA SER A 48 7.75 -1.11 -12.15
C SER A 48 6.86 -0.62 -13.29
N ARG A 49 5.87 0.23 -12.99
CA ARG A 49 4.99 0.82 -14.01
C ARG A 49 5.70 1.80 -14.96
N LYS A 50 6.82 2.41 -14.56
CA LYS A 50 7.61 3.27 -15.46
C LYS A 50 8.50 2.48 -16.43
N LEU A 51 8.85 1.25 -16.07
CA LEU A 51 9.71 0.37 -16.88
C LEU A 51 8.92 -0.42 -17.94
N ARG A 52 7.60 -0.54 -17.78
CA ARG A 52 6.70 -1.20 -18.71
C ARG A 52 6.07 -0.22 -19.69
#